data_AF-A0A439CZE6-F1
#
_entry.id   AF-A0A439CZE6-F1
#
_cell.length_a   1.000
_cell.length_b   1.000
_cell.length_c   1.000
_cell.angle_alpha   90.00
_cell.angle_beta   90.00
_cell.angle_gamma   90.00
#
_symmetry.space_group_name_H-M   'P 1'
#
loop_
_entity.id
_entity.type
_entity.pdbx_description
1 polymer ?
#
loop_
_entity_poly.entity_id
_entity_poly.type
_entity_poly.pdbx_seq_one_letter_code
_entity_poly.pdbx_strand_id
1 'polypeptide(L)'
;MAAEVAIINPLHIPGLDQALTRTDLAVARNTYNGLPYIAKQKEFAIAAAKRIPEAIALIIRHDMSKNFRPHLAHRHNVLDSGQVRLETEMEGTPYRLTKPAMIDNVDFGNMHPTCFKVTGNDLVAFEFAKGPTPLNATKIPAAFVQAWVAFIDKHELANLLTLDFGSFGKDGEPTTEIELQIGTDTPATIKAPVSHCIRKGTNVPTSWRVSAPSVGDPEGPGPGEHWNESTKPDGTKTHKVHVDNLSGSLGDSELVDALVELGVLRAS
;
A
#
# COMPACT_ATOMS: atom_id res chain seq x y z
N MET A 1 3.97 25.97 -30.38
CA MET A 1 4.70 24.69 -30.43
C MET A 1 4.07 23.79 -29.39
N ALA A 2 3.52 22.63 -29.79
CA ALA A 2 3.07 21.64 -28.82
C ALA A 2 4.32 21.07 -28.14
N ALA A 3 4.36 21.07 -26.81
CA ALA A 3 5.42 20.38 -26.08
C ALA A 3 5.35 18.90 -26.46
N GLU A 4 6.49 18.32 -26.84
CA GLU A 4 6.61 16.89 -27.09
C GLU A 4 6.29 16.18 -25.77
N VAL A 5 5.16 15.47 -25.72
CA VAL A 5 4.77 14.74 -24.51
C VAL A 5 5.73 13.57 -24.39
N ALA A 6 6.65 13.66 -23.42
CA ALA A 6 7.60 12.60 -23.14
C ALA A 6 6.85 11.28 -22.90
N ILE A 7 7.16 10.28 -23.72
CA ILE A 7 6.59 8.94 -23.60
C ILE A 7 7.21 8.29 -22.37
N ILE A 8 6.39 8.04 -21.35
CA ILE A 8 6.81 7.24 -20.19
C ILE A 8 6.84 5.77 -20.63
N ASN A 9 8.05 5.20 -20.72
CA ASN A 9 8.24 3.80 -21.06
C ASN A 9 8.30 2.98 -19.76
N PRO A 10 7.39 2.01 -19.55
CA PRO A 10 7.42 1.13 -18.38
C PRO A 10 8.74 0.36 -18.22
N LEU A 11 9.45 0.11 -19.32
CA LEU A 11 10.77 -0.53 -19.32
C LEU A 11 11.88 0.36 -18.73
N HIS A 12 11.60 1.63 -18.50
CA HIS A 12 12.55 2.58 -17.91
C HIS A 12 12.19 2.97 -16.47
N ILE A 13 11.18 2.34 -15.88
CA ILE A 13 10.77 2.61 -14.51
C ILE A 13 11.58 1.71 -13.55
N PRO A 14 12.32 2.28 -12.58
CA PRO A 14 13.04 1.52 -11.57
C PRO A 14 12.11 0.57 -10.79
N GLY A 15 12.52 -0.70 -10.69
CA GLY A 15 11.76 -1.75 -10.01
C GLY A 15 10.62 -2.37 -10.84
N LEU A 16 10.35 -1.91 -12.06
CA LEU A 16 9.50 -2.64 -13.01
C LEU A 16 10.34 -3.50 -13.96
N ASP A 17 11.23 -2.87 -14.73
CA ASP A 17 12.13 -3.56 -15.67
C ASP A 17 13.60 -3.28 -15.38
N GLN A 18 13.88 -2.15 -14.70
CA GLN A 18 15.22 -1.80 -14.28
C GLN A 18 15.48 -2.24 -12.84
N ALA A 19 16.71 -2.65 -12.57
CA ALA A 19 17.16 -2.91 -11.21
C ALA A 19 17.07 -1.64 -10.36
N LEU A 20 16.60 -1.78 -9.12
CA LEU A 20 16.59 -0.69 -8.15
C LEU A 20 18.02 -0.30 -7.77
N THR A 21 18.25 0.99 -7.52
CA THR A 21 19.50 1.55 -7.00
C THR A 21 19.31 2.19 -5.63
N ARG A 22 20.42 2.53 -4.97
CA ARG A 22 20.39 3.22 -3.67
C ARG A 22 19.72 4.59 -3.79
N THR A 23 19.94 5.26 -4.92
CA THR A 23 19.32 6.55 -5.23
C THR A 23 17.81 6.41 -5.36
N ASP A 24 17.33 5.36 -6.03
CA ASP A 24 15.89 5.10 -6.18
C ASP A 24 15.23 4.89 -4.81
N LEU A 25 15.86 4.14 -3.90
CA LEU A 25 15.32 3.95 -2.55
C LEU A 25 15.37 5.22 -1.69
N ALA A 26 16.35 6.10 -1.90
CA ALA A 26 16.38 7.42 -1.26
C ALA A 26 15.26 8.33 -1.78
N VAL A 27 14.98 8.30 -3.09
CA VAL A 27 13.84 9.00 -3.70
C VAL A 27 12.53 8.42 -3.17
N ALA A 28 12.40 7.10 -3.13
CA ALA A 28 11.24 6.38 -2.57
C ALA A 28 10.92 6.84 -1.14
N ARG A 29 11.94 6.93 -0.27
CA ARG A 29 11.79 7.45 1.09
C ARG A 29 11.21 8.87 1.10
N ASN A 30 11.74 9.77 0.29
CA ASN A 30 11.26 11.15 0.22
C ASN A 30 9.82 11.21 -0.29
N THR A 31 9.50 10.42 -1.32
CA THR A 31 8.16 10.28 -1.88
C THR A 31 7.17 9.80 -0.82
N TYR A 32 7.50 8.74 -0.09
CA TYR A 32 6.70 8.19 1.01
C TYR A 32 6.54 9.19 2.16
N ASN A 33 7.62 9.81 2.61
CA ASN A 33 7.57 10.79 3.70
C ASN A 33 6.77 12.05 3.33
N GLY A 34 6.63 12.37 2.03
CA GLY A 34 5.76 13.44 1.55
C GLY A 34 4.26 13.11 1.57
N LEU A 35 3.87 11.87 1.86
CA LEU A 35 2.47 11.45 1.87
C LEU A 35 1.73 11.84 3.15
N PRO A 36 0.40 12.01 3.10
CA PRO A 36 -0.40 12.21 4.29
C PRO A 36 -0.28 11.04 5.28
N TYR A 37 -0.26 11.35 6.58
CA TYR A 37 -0.38 10.31 7.60
C TYR A 37 -1.76 9.67 7.54
N ILE A 38 -1.79 8.36 7.74
CA ILE A 38 -2.92 7.49 7.47
C ILE A 38 -4.18 7.81 8.27
N ALA A 39 -4.02 8.28 9.50
CA ALA A 39 -5.15 8.71 10.34
C ALA A 39 -5.92 9.90 9.73
N LYS A 40 -5.34 10.63 8.78
CA LYS A 40 -6.00 11.72 8.05
C LYS A 40 -6.73 11.25 6.80
N GLN A 41 -6.72 9.95 6.47
CA GLN A 41 -7.25 9.46 5.21
C GLN A 41 -8.73 9.57 5.04
N LYS A 42 -9.54 9.68 6.10
CA LYS A 42 -11.00 9.78 5.95
C LYS A 42 -11.41 10.92 5.00
N GLU A 43 -10.80 12.09 5.14
CA GLU A 43 -11.06 13.25 4.30
C GLU A 43 -10.57 13.04 2.86
N PHE A 44 -9.38 12.48 2.71
CA PHE A 44 -8.78 12.16 1.40
C PHE A 44 -9.54 11.06 0.66
N ALA A 45 -10.04 10.05 1.37
CA ALA A 45 -10.87 8.97 0.84
C ALA A 45 -12.17 9.53 0.26
N ILE A 46 -12.82 10.47 0.96
CA ILE A 46 -14.03 11.14 0.45
C ILE A 46 -13.72 11.95 -0.82
N ALA A 47 -12.60 12.66 -0.84
CA ALA A 47 -12.19 13.43 -2.02
C ALA A 47 -11.87 12.52 -3.22
N ALA A 48 -11.08 11.46 -2.99
CA ALA A 48 -10.68 10.50 -4.01
C ALA A 48 -11.84 9.62 -4.50
N ALA A 49 -12.79 9.25 -3.63
CA ALA A 49 -13.93 8.39 -3.96
C ALA A 49 -14.72 8.87 -5.18
N LYS A 50 -14.79 10.19 -5.40
CA LYS A 50 -15.44 10.78 -6.59
C LYS A 50 -14.76 10.42 -7.92
N ARG A 51 -13.49 10.03 -7.88
CA ARG A 51 -12.64 9.74 -9.05
C ARG A 51 -12.24 8.27 -9.16
N ILE A 52 -12.47 7.46 -8.11
CA ILE A 52 -12.18 6.02 -8.14
C ILE A 52 -12.87 5.30 -9.30
N PRO A 53 -14.16 5.52 -9.62
CA PRO A 53 -14.79 4.85 -10.76
C PRO A 53 -14.10 5.16 -12.10
N GLU A 54 -13.65 6.40 -12.28
CA GLU A 54 -12.90 6.82 -13.48
C GLU A 54 -11.51 6.17 -13.55
N ALA A 55 -10.82 6.08 -12.40
CA ALA A 55 -9.53 5.40 -12.28
C ALA A 55 -9.64 3.90 -12.59
N ILE A 56 -10.66 3.23 -12.05
CA ILE A 56 -10.98 1.82 -12.34
C ILE A 56 -11.27 1.64 -13.83
N ALA A 57 -12.12 2.50 -14.41
CA ALA A 57 -12.44 2.42 -15.84
C ALA A 57 -11.20 2.64 -16.73
N LEU A 58 -10.26 3.47 -16.32
CA LEU A 58 -8.97 3.63 -17.00
C LEU A 58 -8.17 2.32 -16.97
N ILE A 59 -8.01 1.70 -15.80
CA ILE A 59 -7.27 0.43 -15.67
C ILE A 59 -7.91 -0.67 -16.53
N ILE A 60 -9.24 -0.79 -16.51
CA ILE A 60 -9.99 -1.77 -17.32
C ILE A 60 -9.76 -1.54 -18.82
N ARG A 61 -9.85 -0.29 -19.29
CA ARG A 61 -9.68 0.05 -20.72
C ARG A 61 -8.32 -0.34 -21.29
N HIS A 62 -7.31 -0.48 -20.42
CA HIS A 62 -5.97 -0.89 -20.80
C HIS A 62 -5.65 -2.37 -20.48
N ASP A 63 -6.65 -3.17 -20.10
CA ASP A 63 -6.51 -4.59 -19.70
C ASP A 63 -5.56 -4.80 -18.51
N MET A 64 -5.46 -3.81 -17.63
CA MET A 64 -4.51 -3.80 -16.51
C MET A 64 -5.13 -4.24 -15.18
N SER A 65 -6.37 -4.71 -15.20
CA SER A 65 -7.16 -5.08 -14.01
C SER A 65 -6.56 -6.21 -13.16
N LYS A 66 -5.73 -7.07 -13.77
CA LYS A 66 -5.02 -8.14 -13.06
C LYS A 66 -3.73 -7.68 -12.39
N ASN A 67 -3.23 -6.51 -12.76
CA ASN A 67 -1.91 -6.01 -12.37
C ASN A 67 -2.01 -4.82 -11.43
N PHE A 68 -2.99 -3.95 -11.65
CA PHE A 68 -3.07 -2.64 -11.03
C PHE A 68 -4.42 -2.35 -10.40
N ARG A 69 -4.36 -1.54 -9.35
CA ARG A 69 -5.52 -0.97 -8.66
C ARG A 69 -5.24 0.46 -8.20
N PRO A 70 -6.29 1.29 -8.09
CA PRO A 70 -6.17 2.57 -7.43
C PRO A 70 -5.99 2.37 -5.92
N HIS A 71 -5.07 3.12 -5.33
CA HIS A 71 -4.78 3.09 -3.91
C HIS A 71 -4.61 4.50 -3.35
N LEU A 72 -5.15 4.78 -2.17
CA LEU A 72 -5.01 6.08 -1.53
C LEU A 72 -3.57 6.31 -1.10
N ALA A 73 -3.01 7.43 -1.51
CA ALA A 73 -1.65 7.80 -1.11
C ALA A 73 -1.58 8.03 0.41
N HIS A 74 -0.70 7.32 1.12
CA HIS A 74 -0.46 7.53 2.54
C HIS A 74 0.89 7.03 3.02
N ARG A 75 1.22 7.42 4.26
CA ARG A 75 2.27 6.83 5.08
C ARG A 75 1.72 6.42 6.45
N HIS A 76 2.34 5.42 7.06
CA HIS A 76 2.06 4.93 8.43
C HIS A 76 3.01 5.57 9.47
N ASN A 77 4.20 5.97 9.02
CA ASN A 77 5.19 6.62 9.87
C ASN A 77 6.11 7.52 9.03
N VAL A 78 7.01 8.25 9.68
CA VAL A 78 8.14 8.88 9.01
C VAL A 78 9.27 7.85 8.96
N LEU A 79 9.93 7.73 7.81
CA LEU A 79 11.13 6.92 7.65
C LEU A 79 12.37 7.79 7.86
N ASP A 80 13.33 7.28 8.62
CA ASP A 80 14.62 7.93 8.83
C ASP A 80 15.50 7.85 7.58
N SER A 81 16.61 8.60 7.61
CA SER A 81 17.59 8.50 6.54
C SER A 81 18.14 7.09 6.43
N GLY A 82 18.32 6.60 5.19
CA GLY A 82 18.75 5.24 4.94
C GLY A 82 17.67 4.17 5.14
N GLN A 83 16.42 4.53 5.39
CA GLN A 83 15.31 3.57 5.50
C GLN A 83 14.40 3.55 4.28
N VAL A 84 13.77 2.40 4.05
CA VAL A 84 12.70 2.17 3.10
C VAL A 84 11.56 1.38 3.76
N ARG A 85 10.35 1.47 3.23
CA ARG A 85 9.21 0.67 3.66
C ARG A 85 9.25 -0.70 2.96
N LEU A 86 9.38 -1.78 3.73
CA LEU A 86 9.48 -3.14 3.19
C LEU A 86 8.44 -4.08 3.82
N GLU A 87 7.66 -4.74 2.98
CA GLU A 87 6.75 -5.83 3.30
C GLU A 87 7.48 -7.19 3.21
N THR A 88 7.28 -8.04 4.20
CA THR A 88 7.76 -9.42 4.23
C THR A 88 6.62 -10.36 4.64
N GLU A 89 6.61 -11.58 4.10
CA GLU A 89 5.74 -12.63 4.60
C GLU A 89 6.09 -12.97 6.05
N MET A 90 5.07 -13.23 6.86
CA MET A 90 5.23 -13.68 8.25
C MET A 90 5.21 -15.22 8.27
N GLU A 91 6.34 -15.83 8.63
CA GLU A 91 6.56 -17.27 8.57
C GLU A 91 5.50 -18.05 9.36
N GLY A 92 4.91 -19.07 8.73
CA GLY A 92 3.87 -19.90 9.35
C GLY A 92 2.49 -19.23 9.47
N THR A 93 2.31 -18.03 8.91
CA THR A 93 1.04 -17.29 8.99
C THR A 93 0.55 -16.87 7.58
N PRO A 94 -0.74 -16.53 7.42
CA PRO A 94 -1.26 -15.96 6.18
C PRO A 94 -1.06 -14.43 6.09
N TYR A 95 -0.32 -13.83 7.03
CA TYR A 95 -0.17 -12.39 7.17
C TYR A 95 1.12 -11.88 6.54
N ARG A 96 1.16 -10.57 6.31
CA ARG A 96 2.37 -9.87 5.91
C ARG A 96 2.67 -8.74 6.87
N LEU A 97 3.96 -8.56 7.16
CA LEU A 97 4.46 -7.51 8.03
C LEU A 97 5.21 -6.49 7.21
N THR A 98 4.81 -5.23 7.32
CA THR A 98 5.50 -4.11 6.70
C THR A 98 6.15 -3.27 7.78
N LYS A 99 7.46 -3.04 7.68
CA LYS A 99 8.26 -2.23 8.63
C LYS A 99 9.34 -1.40 7.92
N PRO A 100 9.88 -0.36 8.56
CA PRO A 100 11.10 0.28 8.09
C PRO A 100 12.24 -0.73 8.00
N ALA A 101 12.99 -0.70 6.90
CA ALA A 101 14.19 -1.51 6.70
C ALA A 101 15.35 -0.60 6.28
N MET A 102 16.55 -0.86 6.79
CA MET A 102 17.75 -0.15 6.35
C MET A 102 18.07 -0.55 4.92
N ILE A 103 18.29 0.44 4.05
CA ILE A 103 18.69 0.26 2.65
C ILE A 103 19.95 -0.61 2.53
N ASP A 104 20.86 -0.55 3.51
CA ASP A 104 22.07 -1.38 3.55
C ASP A 104 21.79 -2.89 3.78
N ASN A 105 20.60 -3.22 4.28
CA ASN A 105 20.24 -4.58 4.69
C ASN A 105 19.18 -5.22 3.78
N VAL A 106 18.77 -4.55 2.70
CA VAL A 106 17.79 -5.10 1.74
C VAL A 106 18.50 -5.61 0.49
N ASP A 107 17.98 -6.70 -0.07
CA ASP A 107 18.47 -7.28 -1.31
C ASP A 107 17.74 -6.68 -2.50
N PHE A 108 18.45 -5.83 -3.26
CA PHE A 108 17.88 -5.09 -4.38
C PHE A 108 17.49 -6.01 -5.55
N GLY A 109 18.15 -7.17 -5.67
CA GLY A 109 17.84 -8.18 -6.68
C GLY A 109 16.65 -9.06 -6.30
N ASN A 110 16.22 -9.01 -5.04
CA ASN A 110 15.13 -9.83 -4.49
C ASN A 110 14.11 -8.98 -3.73
N MET A 111 13.76 -7.85 -4.33
CA MET A 111 12.65 -7.02 -3.90
C MET A 111 11.96 -6.44 -5.13
N HIS A 112 10.69 -6.10 -4.96
CA HIS A 112 9.92 -5.39 -5.96
C HIS A 112 9.18 -4.24 -5.28
N PRO A 113 8.82 -3.18 -6.02
CA PRO A 113 7.91 -2.18 -5.48
C PRO A 113 6.57 -2.81 -5.04
N THR A 114 5.67 -2.06 -4.45
CA THR A 114 4.24 -2.43 -4.27
C THR A 114 3.32 -1.27 -4.58
N CYS A 115 3.84 -0.04 -4.49
CA CYS A 115 3.10 1.17 -4.80
C CYS A 115 3.95 2.15 -5.63
N PHE A 116 3.31 2.80 -6.60
CA PHE A 116 3.86 3.85 -7.46
C PHE A 116 3.06 5.14 -7.33
N LYS A 117 3.76 6.25 -7.14
CA LYS A 117 3.21 7.60 -7.13
C LYS A 117 3.61 8.36 -8.38
N VAL A 118 2.67 9.11 -8.94
CA VAL A 118 2.97 10.08 -10.00
C VAL A 118 3.76 11.24 -9.40
N THR A 119 4.95 11.51 -9.95
CA THR A 119 5.80 12.64 -9.58
C THR A 119 6.24 13.35 -10.86
N GLY A 120 5.63 14.51 -11.13
CA GLY A 120 5.76 15.18 -12.42
C GLY A 120 5.24 14.26 -13.54
N ASN A 121 6.08 14.01 -14.55
CA ASN A 121 5.75 13.15 -15.69
C ASN A 121 6.30 11.73 -15.54
N ASP A 122 6.42 11.21 -14.31
CA ASP A 122 6.97 9.88 -14.07
C ASP A 122 6.25 9.12 -12.94
N LEU A 123 6.50 7.82 -12.85
CA LEU A 123 6.08 6.95 -11.77
C LEU A 123 7.25 6.59 -10.86
N VAL A 124 7.11 6.92 -9.58
CA VAL A 124 8.12 6.67 -8.56
C VAL A 124 7.61 5.59 -7.61
N ALA A 125 8.32 4.47 -7.55
CA ALA A 125 8.14 3.45 -6.53
C ALA A 125 8.40 4.02 -5.13
N PHE A 126 7.55 3.70 -4.14
CA PHE A 126 7.72 4.25 -2.79
C PHE A 126 7.46 3.25 -1.64
N GLU A 127 6.84 2.11 -1.92
CA GLU A 127 6.75 0.96 -1.02
C GLU A 127 7.21 -0.29 -1.75
N PHE A 128 7.68 -1.30 -1.01
CA PHE A 128 8.30 -2.49 -1.57
C PHE A 128 7.93 -3.74 -0.80
N ALA A 129 8.00 -4.89 -1.47
CA ALA A 129 7.92 -6.21 -0.87
C ALA A 129 9.17 -7.01 -1.20
N LYS A 130 9.56 -7.90 -0.27
CA LYS A 130 10.61 -8.89 -0.48
C LYS A 130 10.13 -9.94 -1.48
N GLY A 131 11.03 -10.38 -2.37
CA GLY A 131 10.75 -11.40 -3.37
C GLY A 131 10.83 -10.87 -4.80
N PRO A 132 10.74 -11.77 -5.80
CA PRO A 132 10.70 -11.39 -7.20
C PRO A 132 9.41 -10.62 -7.53
N THR A 133 9.49 -9.72 -8.51
CA THR A 133 8.30 -9.01 -8.98
C THR A 133 7.29 -9.98 -9.61
N PRO A 134 5.99 -9.89 -9.25
CA PRO A 134 4.94 -10.63 -9.94
C PRO A 134 4.56 -9.98 -11.28
N LEU A 135 5.08 -8.77 -11.57
CA LEU A 135 4.77 -8.03 -12.78
C LEU A 135 5.70 -8.42 -13.92
N ASN A 136 5.18 -8.34 -15.14
CA ASN A 136 5.99 -8.39 -16.35
C ASN A 136 5.88 -7.05 -17.05
N ALA A 137 6.94 -6.23 -16.95
CA ALA A 137 6.96 -4.87 -17.48
C ALA A 137 6.68 -4.80 -18.99
N THR A 138 7.11 -5.81 -19.75
CA THR A 138 6.85 -5.91 -21.21
C THR A 138 5.36 -6.03 -21.55
N LYS A 139 4.53 -6.44 -20.59
CA LYS A 139 3.08 -6.55 -20.74
C LYS A 139 2.33 -5.30 -20.29
N ILE A 140 3.02 -4.30 -19.73
CA ILE A 140 2.41 -3.04 -19.31
C ILE A 140 2.46 -2.08 -20.51
N PRO A 141 1.32 -1.63 -21.05
CA PRO A 141 1.33 -0.71 -22.19
C PRO A 141 1.87 0.66 -21.76
N ALA A 142 2.80 1.25 -22.52
CA ALA A 142 3.24 2.64 -22.27
C ALA A 142 2.07 3.63 -22.29
N ALA A 143 1.09 3.40 -23.16
CA ALA A 143 -0.14 4.19 -23.24
C ALA A 143 -0.97 4.15 -21.93
N PHE A 144 -0.93 3.05 -21.18
CA PHE A 144 -1.60 2.96 -19.87
C PHE A 144 -0.93 3.89 -18.86
N VAL A 145 0.40 3.85 -18.75
CA VAL A 145 1.15 4.70 -17.81
C VAL A 145 0.94 6.17 -18.13
N GLN A 146 0.99 6.55 -19.40
CA GLN A 146 0.69 7.92 -19.84
C GLN A 146 -0.73 8.35 -19.49
N ALA A 147 -1.72 7.50 -19.77
CA ALA A 147 -3.11 7.79 -19.44
C ALA A 147 -3.30 7.95 -17.94
N TRP A 148 -2.64 7.13 -17.12
CA TRP A 148 -2.67 7.24 -15.67
C TRP A 148 -2.06 8.55 -15.18
N VAL A 149 -0.86 8.91 -15.64
CA VAL A 149 -0.20 10.17 -15.26
C VAL A 149 -1.05 11.38 -15.65
N ALA A 150 -1.58 11.39 -16.88
CA ALA A 150 -2.46 12.46 -17.35
C ALA A 150 -3.77 12.54 -16.53
N PHE A 151 -4.32 11.40 -16.11
CA PHE A 151 -5.50 11.36 -15.23
C PHE A 151 -5.19 11.95 -13.85
N ILE A 152 -4.07 11.56 -13.25
CA ILE A 152 -3.67 12.06 -11.95
C ILE A 152 -3.42 13.57 -11.99
N ASP A 153 -2.72 14.06 -13.02
CA ASP A 153 -2.42 15.49 -13.20
C ASP A 153 -3.71 16.31 -13.43
N LYS A 154 -4.55 15.90 -14.39
CA LYS A 154 -5.82 16.56 -14.71
C LYS A 154 -6.73 16.76 -13.50
N HIS A 155 -6.70 15.83 -12.54
CA HIS A 155 -7.56 15.84 -11.37
C HIS A 155 -6.83 16.22 -10.07
N GLU A 156 -5.56 16.65 -10.16
CA GLU A 156 -4.72 17.06 -9.03
C GLU A 156 -4.63 15.97 -7.93
N LEU A 157 -4.57 14.70 -8.35
CA LEU A 157 -4.67 13.55 -7.44
C LEU A 157 -3.31 13.03 -6.96
N ALA A 158 -2.19 13.68 -7.26
CA ALA A 158 -0.85 13.13 -7.01
C ALA A 158 -0.57 12.80 -5.53
N ASN A 159 -1.20 13.51 -4.60
CA ASN A 159 -1.11 13.24 -3.16
C ASN A 159 -2.34 12.50 -2.60
N LEU A 160 -3.25 12.06 -3.45
CA LEU A 160 -4.50 11.38 -3.09
C LEU A 160 -4.54 9.94 -3.61
N LEU A 161 -4.01 9.69 -4.80
CA LEU A 161 -4.13 8.42 -5.49
C LEU A 161 -2.78 7.95 -6.06
N THR A 162 -2.55 6.67 -5.91
CA THR A 162 -1.35 5.92 -6.32
C THR A 162 -1.77 4.67 -7.07
N LEU A 163 -0.85 4.07 -7.81
CA LEU A 163 -1.01 2.73 -8.36
C LEU A 163 -0.40 1.74 -7.39
N ASP A 164 -1.19 0.76 -6.98
CA ASP A 164 -0.75 -0.34 -6.15
C ASP A 164 -0.77 -1.62 -6.98
N PHE A 165 0.18 -2.51 -6.69
CA PHE A 165 0.29 -3.84 -7.25
C PHE A 165 0.58 -4.87 -6.19
N GLY A 166 -0.03 -6.03 -6.35
CA GLY A 166 0.24 -7.18 -5.50
C GLY A 166 -1.03 -7.98 -5.20
N SER A 167 -0.84 -9.26 -4.88
CA SER A 167 -1.90 -10.12 -4.40
C SER A 167 -2.39 -9.62 -3.04
N PHE A 168 -3.61 -9.08 -2.97
CA PHE A 168 -4.30 -8.94 -1.69
C PHE A 168 -5.23 -10.13 -1.51
N GLY A 169 -4.78 -11.05 -0.65
CA GLY A 169 -5.43 -12.32 -0.33
C GLY A 169 -5.31 -13.34 -1.46
N LYS A 170 -5.02 -14.60 -1.12
CA LYS A 170 -5.44 -15.70 -1.98
C LYS A 170 -6.93 -15.52 -2.27
N ASP A 171 -7.32 -15.69 -3.53
CA ASP A 171 -8.71 -15.74 -3.98
C ASP A 171 -9.53 -14.45 -3.82
N GLY A 172 -8.85 -13.32 -3.60
CA GLY A 172 -9.54 -12.05 -3.49
C GLY A 172 -10.38 -11.97 -2.22
N GLU A 173 -9.80 -12.24 -1.06
CA GLU A 173 -10.36 -11.76 0.19
C GLU A 173 -9.94 -10.29 0.46
N PRO A 174 -10.84 -9.40 0.90
CA PRO A 174 -10.45 -8.08 1.39
C PRO A 174 -9.50 -8.21 2.58
N THR A 175 -8.53 -7.31 2.69
CA THR A 175 -7.60 -7.31 3.83
C THR A 175 -7.78 -6.05 4.69
N THR A 176 -7.04 -5.94 5.77
CA THR A 176 -6.96 -4.75 6.60
C THR A 176 -5.52 -4.54 7.01
N GLU A 177 -5.13 -3.29 7.08
CA GLU A 177 -3.87 -2.84 7.62
C GLU A 177 -4.06 -2.44 9.09
N ILE A 178 -3.21 -2.98 9.93
CA ILE A 178 -3.23 -2.80 11.38
C ILE A 178 -1.91 -2.13 11.75
N GLU A 179 -1.94 -0.85 12.14
CA GLU A 179 -0.70 -0.20 12.61
C GLU A 179 -0.31 -0.76 13.98
N LEU A 180 0.95 -1.10 14.12
CA LEU A 180 1.54 -1.67 15.33
C LEU A 180 2.71 -0.80 15.79
N GLN A 181 2.96 -0.82 17.09
CA GLN A 181 4.23 -0.42 17.68
C GLN A 181 4.87 -1.67 18.29
N ILE A 182 5.97 -2.14 17.69
CA ILE A 182 6.77 -3.28 18.18
C ILE A 182 7.90 -2.74 19.06
N GLY A 183 7.90 -3.13 20.33
CA GLY A 183 8.80 -2.55 21.33
C GLY A 183 8.61 -1.04 21.47
N THR A 184 9.68 -0.32 21.81
CA THR A 184 9.63 1.14 22.01
C THR A 184 9.57 1.91 20.70
N ASP A 185 10.29 1.46 19.66
CA ASP A 185 10.69 2.35 18.56
C ASP A 185 10.40 1.82 17.15
N THR A 186 9.87 0.59 17.00
CA THR A 186 9.61 0.04 15.66
C THR A 186 8.14 0.16 15.27
N PRO A 187 7.75 1.17 14.46
CA PRO A 187 6.44 1.18 13.83
C PRO A 187 6.36 0.06 12.79
N ALA A 188 5.27 -0.69 12.80
CA ALA A 188 5.00 -1.73 11.81
C ALA A 188 3.54 -1.69 11.39
N THR A 189 3.22 -2.44 10.34
CA THR A 189 1.85 -2.66 9.90
C THR A 189 1.68 -4.10 9.53
N ILE A 190 0.63 -4.75 10.02
CA ILE A 190 0.23 -6.05 9.55
C ILE A 190 -0.88 -5.91 8.52
N LYS A 191 -0.71 -6.57 7.39
CA LYS A 191 -1.77 -6.81 6.41
C LYS A 191 -2.38 -8.17 6.69
N ALA A 192 -3.65 -8.17 7.08
CA ALA A 192 -4.39 -9.37 7.48
C ALA A 192 -5.75 -9.46 6.77
N PRO A 193 -6.23 -10.67 6.40
CA PRO A 193 -7.58 -10.81 5.88
C PRO A 193 -8.64 -10.28 6.85
N VAL A 194 -9.67 -9.62 6.33
CA VAL A 194 -10.71 -9.00 7.15
C VAL A 194 -11.47 -10.04 7.96
N SER A 195 -11.63 -11.27 7.44
CA SER A 195 -12.30 -12.34 8.18
C SER A 195 -11.52 -12.76 9.43
N HIS A 196 -10.20 -12.57 9.45
CA HIS A 196 -9.33 -12.91 10.57
C HIS A 196 -9.34 -11.85 11.68
N CYS A 197 -9.98 -10.70 11.48
CA CYS A 197 -9.98 -9.61 12.44
C CYS A 197 -11.24 -9.60 13.32
N ILE A 198 -11.08 -9.20 14.59
CA ILE A 198 -12.18 -8.92 15.51
C ILE A 198 -12.60 -7.45 15.31
N ARG A 199 -13.83 -7.24 14.81
CA ARG A 199 -14.31 -5.91 14.42
C ARG A 199 -14.77 -5.10 15.64
N LYS A 200 -14.09 -3.99 15.94
CA LYS A 200 -14.51 -3.01 16.96
C LYS A 200 -14.75 -1.58 16.42
N GLY A 201 -14.64 -1.35 15.10
CA GLY A 201 -14.74 0.00 14.51
C GLY A 201 -15.18 0.05 13.04
N THR A 202 -15.15 1.25 12.46
CA THR A 202 -15.43 1.50 11.02
C THR A 202 -14.13 1.53 10.22
N ASN A 203 -14.07 0.73 9.17
CA ASN A 203 -12.92 0.66 8.29
C ASN A 203 -12.96 1.78 7.22
N VAL A 204 -11.82 2.42 6.95
CA VAL A 204 -11.67 3.34 5.82
C VAL A 204 -11.02 2.59 4.64
N PRO A 205 -11.62 2.59 3.44
CA PRO A 205 -11.03 1.96 2.26
C PRO A 205 -9.75 2.65 1.81
N THR A 206 -8.69 1.89 1.54
CA THR A 206 -7.41 2.40 1.00
C THR A 206 -7.10 1.90 -0.40
N SER A 207 -7.64 0.76 -0.83
CA SER A 207 -7.39 0.16 -2.13
C SER A 207 -8.70 -0.32 -2.76
N TRP A 208 -8.85 -0.20 -4.08
CA TRP A 208 -10.07 -0.63 -4.79
C TRP A 208 -9.77 -1.67 -5.85
N ARG A 209 -10.48 -2.79 -5.76
CA ARG A 209 -10.35 -3.81 -6.81
C ARG A 209 -10.86 -3.34 -8.14
N VAL A 210 -10.21 -3.87 -9.16
CA VAL A 210 -10.59 -3.71 -10.56
C VAL A 210 -11.16 -5.04 -11.03
N SER A 211 -12.40 -5.34 -10.67
CA SER A 211 -13.16 -6.40 -11.35
C SER A 211 -13.90 -5.77 -12.54
N ALA A 212 -13.96 -6.47 -13.68
CA ALA A 212 -14.84 -6.10 -14.78
C ALA A 212 -16.29 -5.91 -14.25
N PRO A 213 -17.08 -4.99 -14.82
CA PRO A 213 -18.12 -4.30 -14.06
C PRO A 213 -19.29 -5.20 -13.71
N SER A 214 -19.73 -5.13 -12.45
CA SER A 214 -21.15 -4.93 -12.17
C SER A 214 -21.32 -3.46 -11.82
N VAL A 215 -21.86 -2.68 -12.76
CA VAL A 215 -22.33 -1.32 -12.49
C VAL A 215 -23.56 -1.45 -11.61
N GLY A 216 -23.39 -1.17 -10.32
CA GLY A 216 -24.47 -0.96 -9.35
C GLY A 216 -24.16 0.33 -8.59
N ASP A 217 -25.18 1.14 -8.33
CA ASP A 217 -25.07 2.42 -7.62
C ASP A 217 -24.33 2.29 -6.27
N PRO A 218 -23.57 3.32 -5.85
CA PRO A 218 -22.74 3.26 -4.66
C PRO A 218 -23.55 3.61 -3.40
N GLU A 219 -24.28 2.62 -2.85
CA GLU A 219 -24.60 2.65 -1.42
C GLU A 219 -23.47 1.99 -0.62
N GLY A 220 -22.51 2.80 -0.18
CA GLY A 220 -21.46 2.39 0.76
C GLY A 220 -20.33 1.55 0.14
N PRO A 221 -19.22 1.33 0.87
CA PRO A 221 -18.02 0.75 0.29
C PRO A 221 -18.13 -0.77 0.08
N GLY A 222 -17.93 -1.20 -1.18
CA GLY A 222 -17.54 -2.58 -1.58
C GLY A 222 -16.01 -2.76 -1.71
N PRO A 223 -15.50 -3.97 -2.00
CA PRO A 223 -14.36 -4.62 -1.30
C PRO A 223 -12.95 -4.12 -1.63
N GLY A 224 -12.04 -4.18 -0.63
CA GLY A 224 -10.61 -3.86 -0.82
C GLY A 224 -9.73 -4.05 0.41
N GLU A 225 -9.37 -2.96 1.11
CA GLU A 225 -8.55 -2.99 2.32
C GLU A 225 -8.95 -1.92 3.36
N HIS A 226 -8.61 -2.11 4.63
CA HIS A 226 -9.26 -1.47 5.78
C HIS A 226 -8.28 -1.04 6.90
N TRP A 227 -8.70 -0.17 7.83
CA TRP A 227 -7.96 0.22 9.06
C TRP A 227 -8.62 -0.35 10.30
N ASN A 228 -7.85 -0.85 11.27
CA ASN A 228 -8.37 -1.10 12.62
C ASN A 228 -8.17 0.14 13.51
N GLU A 229 -9.26 0.83 13.87
CA GLU A 229 -9.28 1.78 14.98
C GLU A 229 -9.28 1.00 16.31
N SER A 230 -8.30 1.26 17.17
CA SER A 230 -8.22 0.70 18.52
C SER A 230 -8.60 1.75 19.56
N THR A 231 -9.35 1.35 20.57
CA THR A 231 -9.67 2.19 21.73
C THR A 231 -8.86 1.69 22.90
N LYS A 232 -8.00 2.57 23.45
CA LYS A 232 -7.24 2.29 24.67
C LYS A 232 -8.17 2.18 25.88
N PRO A 233 -7.75 1.55 27.00
CA PRO A 233 -8.54 1.50 28.23
C PRO A 233 -8.94 2.88 28.79
N ASP A 234 -8.15 3.92 28.49
CA ASP A 234 -8.41 5.31 28.87
C ASP A 234 -9.40 6.05 27.93
N GLY A 235 -9.97 5.34 26.95
CA GLY A 235 -10.89 5.89 25.96
C GLY A 235 -10.22 6.60 24.78
N THR A 236 -8.88 6.70 24.76
CA THR A 236 -8.14 7.29 23.65
C THR A 236 -8.30 6.42 22.41
N LYS A 237 -8.79 7.02 21.33
CA LYS A 237 -8.81 6.39 20.02
C LYS A 237 -7.45 6.52 19.37
N THR A 238 -6.84 5.39 19.04
CA THR A 238 -5.56 5.29 18.34
C THR A 238 -5.74 4.37 17.14
N HIS A 239 -5.00 4.64 16.08
CA HIS A 239 -4.93 3.75 14.92
C HIS A 239 -3.82 2.70 15.08
N LYS A 240 -3.01 2.85 16.15
CA LYS A 240 -1.91 1.97 16.51
C LYS A 240 -2.28 1.03 17.65
N VAL A 241 -2.07 -0.26 17.44
CA VAL A 241 -2.04 -1.27 18.49
C VAL A 241 -0.64 -1.27 19.10
N HIS A 242 -0.57 -1.00 20.39
CA HIS A 242 0.67 -1.08 21.14
C HIS A 242 0.82 -2.49 21.69
N VAL A 243 1.99 -3.09 21.48
CA VAL A 243 2.31 -4.39 22.06
C VAL A 243 3.49 -4.18 23.02
N ASP A 244 3.14 -3.63 24.19
CA ASP A 244 4.07 -2.97 25.13
C ASP A 244 4.97 -3.94 25.93
N ASN A 245 4.73 -5.25 25.86
CA ASN A 245 5.54 -6.27 26.54
C ASN A 245 6.57 -6.97 25.63
N LEU A 246 6.81 -6.43 24.43
CA LEU A 246 7.59 -7.13 23.41
C LEU A 246 9.00 -6.55 23.27
N SER A 247 10.00 -7.25 23.81
CA SER A 247 11.41 -6.96 23.55
C SER A 247 11.82 -7.45 22.16
N GLY A 248 11.94 -6.55 21.19
CA GLY A 248 12.82 -6.55 20.00
C GLY A 248 12.99 -7.77 19.06
N SER A 249 12.60 -8.99 19.42
CA SER A 249 13.00 -10.22 18.73
C SER A 249 11.96 -11.33 18.84
N LEU A 250 10.67 -11.01 18.78
CA LEU A 250 9.67 -12.08 18.66
C LEU A 250 9.64 -12.64 17.25
N GLY A 251 9.45 -13.96 17.18
CA GLY A 251 9.10 -14.65 15.94
C GLY A 251 7.69 -14.24 15.48
N ASP A 252 7.41 -14.44 14.20
CA ASP A 252 6.14 -14.03 13.58
C ASP A 252 4.91 -14.63 14.28
N SER A 253 5.01 -15.85 14.80
CA SER A 253 3.94 -16.52 15.54
C SER A 253 3.60 -15.83 16.86
N GLU A 254 4.61 -15.39 17.62
CA GLU A 254 4.38 -14.80 18.93
C GLU A 254 3.75 -13.39 18.79
N LEU A 255 4.06 -12.67 17.71
CA LEU A 255 3.36 -11.43 17.36
C LEU A 255 1.88 -11.67 17.06
N VAL A 256 1.55 -12.77 16.36
CA VAL A 256 0.16 -13.15 16.09
C VAL A 256 -0.56 -13.51 17.40
N ASP A 257 0.06 -14.31 18.27
CA ASP A 257 -0.52 -14.70 19.56
C ASP A 257 -0.85 -13.47 20.42
N ALA A 258 0.06 -12.49 20.47
CA ALA A 258 -0.18 -11.23 21.18
C ALA A 258 -1.37 -10.45 20.60
N LEU A 259 -1.54 -10.44 19.27
CA LEU A 259 -2.68 -9.77 18.62
C LEU A 259 -4.00 -10.51 18.84
N VAL A 260 -3.96 -11.84 19.01
CA VAL A 260 -5.12 -12.63 19.43
C VAL A 260 -5.49 -12.31 20.88
N GLU A 261 -4.52 -12.27 21.79
CA GLU A 261 -4.73 -11.92 23.20
C GLU A 261 -5.31 -10.51 23.38
N LEU A 262 -4.81 -9.55 22.59
CA LEU A 262 -5.34 -8.18 22.55
C LEU A 262 -6.73 -8.08 21.90
N GLY A 263 -7.26 -9.17 21.36
CA GLY A 263 -8.56 -9.22 20.70
C GLY A 263 -8.60 -8.39 19.41
N VAL A 264 -7.48 -8.32 18.70
CA VAL A 264 -7.36 -7.68 17.38
C VAL A 264 -7.57 -8.72 16.28
N LEU A 265 -6.90 -9.86 16.40
CA LEU A 265 -7.06 -11.02 15.52
C LEU A 265 -7.91 -12.10 16.19
N ARG A 266 -8.56 -12.93 15.38
CA ARG A 266 -9.24 -14.14 15.84
C ARG A 266 -8.19 -15.21 16.10
N ALA A 267 -8.40 -16.01 17.15
CA ALA A 267 -7.69 -17.28 17.29
C ALA A 267 -8.05 -18.18 16.09
N SER A 268 -7.02 -18.78 15.49
CA SER A 268 -7.14 -19.80 14.44
C SER A 268 -7.59 -21.14 14.98
#